data_AF-A0A2I5T739-F1
#
_entry.id   AF-A0A2I5T739-F1
#
_cell.length_a   1.000
_cell.length_b   1.000
_cell.length_c   1.000
_cell.angle_alpha   90.00
_cell.angle_beta   90.00
_cell.angle_gamma   90.00
#
_symmetry.space_group_name_H-M   'P 1'
#
loop_
_entity.id
_entity.type
_entity.pdbx_description
1 polymer ?
#
loop_
_entity_poly.entity_id
_entity_poly.type
_entity_poly.pdbx_seq_one_letter_code
_entity_poly.pdbx_strand_id
1 'polypeptide(L)'
;MKSHPMPINDNASATEIISRIGQLTRMLRDSLKELGLDHAIAEAAEAIPDARDRLDYVVQMTAQAAERALNCVEAAQPRQNQLEADAKSLKVRWDQWFENPIELADARELVTDTRNYLQDVPEHTSFTNAQLLEIMMAQDFQDLTGQVIKRMMDVVQEIEKQLLMVLLENIPEKQSPARRESDGLLNGPQVDKSAAGIVSNQDQVDDLLDSLGF
;
A
#
# COMPACT_ATOMS: atom_id res chain seq x y z
N MET A 1 -12.60 68.20 39.87
CA MET A 1 -11.93 66.89 39.78
C MET A 1 -12.65 66.05 38.74
N LYS A 2 -11.89 65.46 37.80
CA LYS A 2 -12.39 64.64 36.68
C LYS A 2 -12.82 63.27 37.24
N SER A 3 -14.06 62.84 37.01
CA SER A 3 -14.49 61.46 37.26
C SER A 3 -14.35 60.62 35.99
N HIS A 4 -13.58 59.55 36.13
CA HIS A 4 -13.31 58.51 35.15
C HIS A 4 -14.61 57.81 34.68
N PRO A 5 -14.72 57.35 33.42
CA PRO A 5 -15.80 56.47 33.00
C PRO A 5 -15.61 55.09 33.64
N MET A 6 -16.72 54.47 34.07
CA MET A 6 -16.76 53.06 34.50
C MET A 6 -16.35 52.12 33.35
N PRO A 7 -15.79 50.93 33.67
CA PRO A 7 -15.43 49.95 32.65
C PRO A 7 -16.71 49.38 32.01
N ILE A 8 -16.64 49.22 30.69
CA ILE A 8 -17.69 48.62 29.87
C ILE A 8 -17.88 47.16 30.31
N ASN A 9 -19.14 46.75 30.32
CA ASN A 9 -19.68 45.49 30.78
C ASN A 9 -19.26 44.30 29.88
N ASP A 10 -18.03 43.79 30.04
CA ASP A 10 -17.48 42.66 29.27
C ASP A 10 -18.22 41.32 29.52
N ASN A 11 -18.84 41.14 30.69
CA ASN A 11 -19.56 39.90 31.00
C ASN A 11 -20.91 39.79 30.26
N ALA A 12 -21.59 40.92 30.01
CA ALA A 12 -22.82 40.91 29.22
C ALA A 12 -22.53 40.62 27.74
N SER A 13 -21.42 41.14 27.19
CA SER A 13 -21.03 40.86 25.79
C SER A 13 -20.63 39.39 25.60
N ALA A 14 -19.89 38.80 26.53
CA ALA A 14 -19.55 37.37 26.50
C ALA A 14 -20.81 36.49 26.57
N THR A 15 -21.77 36.84 27.44
CA THR A 15 -23.03 36.11 27.58
C THR A 15 -23.92 36.24 26.33
N GLU A 16 -23.96 37.42 25.71
CA GLU A 16 -24.65 37.63 24.43
C GLU A 16 -24.01 36.87 23.27
N ILE A 17 -22.67 36.84 23.21
CA ILE A 17 -21.92 36.06 22.21
C ILE A 17 -22.19 34.57 22.38
N ILE A 18 -22.14 34.04 23.61
CA ILE A 18 -22.46 32.63 23.91
C ILE A 18 -23.90 32.31 23.54
N SER A 19 -24.85 33.21 23.85
CA SER A 19 -26.26 33.05 23.48
C SER A 19 -26.45 33.02 21.95
N ARG A 20 -25.76 33.89 21.23
CA ARG A 20 -25.79 33.95 19.76
C ARG A 20 -25.20 32.68 19.13
N ILE A 21 -24.07 32.20 19.65
CA ILE A 21 -23.47 30.92 19.23
C ILE A 21 -24.47 29.79 19.50
N GLY A 22 -25.07 29.72 20.68
CA GLY A 22 -26.05 28.69 21.02
C GLY A 22 -27.34 28.71 20.18
N GLN A 23 -27.73 29.87 19.66
CA GLN A 23 -28.82 29.99 18.67
C GLN A 23 -28.38 29.50 17.29
N LEU A 24 -27.20 29.91 16.83
CA LEU A 24 -26.65 29.47 15.54
C LEU A 24 -26.38 27.96 15.50
N THR A 25 -25.87 27.37 16.59
CA THR A 25 -25.65 25.92 16.69
C THR A 25 -26.96 25.14 16.68
N ARG A 26 -28.03 25.66 17.32
CA ARG A 26 -29.36 25.04 17.27
C ARG A 26 -29.96 25.11 15.87
N MET A 27 -29.88 26.28 15.23
CA MET A 27 -30.33 26.47 13.85
C MET A 27 -29.60 25.52 12.90
N LEU A 28 -28.26 25.43 13.00
CA LEU A 28 -27.47 24.48 12.22
C LEU A 28 -27.91 23.03 12.47
N ARG A 29 -28.09 22.64 13.74
CA ARG A 29 -28.53 21.28 14.10
C ARG A 29 -29.92 20.96 13.55
N ASP A 30 -30.86 21.88 13.69
CA ASP A 30 -32.24 21.69 13.22
C ASP A 30 -32.27 21.62 11.69
N SER A 31 -31.50 22.45 10.98
CA SER A 31 -31.36 22.39 9.53
C SER A 31 -30.67 21.11 9.04
N LEU A 32 -29.61 20.64 9.72
CA LEU A 32 -28.98 19.35 9.40
C LEU A 32 -29.97 18.19 9.56
N LYS A 33 -30.82 18.24 10.58
CA LYS A 33 -31.83 17.22 10.85
C LYS A 33 -33.00 17.26 9.86
N GLU A 34 -33.43 18.46 9.48
CA GLU A 34 -34.55 18.67 8.55
C GLU A 34 -34.20 18.26 7.10
N LEU A 35 -32.92 18.35 6.74
CA LEU A 35 -32.36 17.87 5.47
C LEU A 35 -31.94 16.39 5.50
N GLY A 36 -32.02 15.71 6.66
CA GLY A 36 -31.59 14.30 6.82
C GLY A 36 -30.07 14.10 6.77
N LEU A 37 -29.30 15.18 6.85
CA LEU A 37 -27.83 15.19 6.78
C LEU A 37 -27.17 14.77 8.10
N ASP A 38 -27.90 14.83 9.22
CA ASP A 38 -27.44 14.34 10.51
C ASP A 38 -27.18 12.82 10.49
N HIS A 39 -28.00 12.07 9.75
CA HIS A 39 -27.82 10.63 9.57
C HIS A 39 -26.58 10.31 8.71
N ALA A 40 -26.42 11.00 7.58
CA ALA A 40 -25.28 10.84 6.68
C ALA A 40 -23.92 11.10 7.36
N ILE A 41 -23.84 12.16 8.18
CA ILE A 41 -22.62 12.49 8.94
C ILE A 41 -22.36 11.45 10.03
N ALA A 42 -23.42 10.95 10.70
CA ALA A 42 -23.28 9.91 11.71
C ALA A 42 -22.79 8.58 11.11
N GLU A 43 -23.34 8.15 9.98
CA GLU A 43 -22.90 6.95 9.27
C GLU A 43 -21.44 7.06 8.81
N ALA A 44 -21.06 8.21 8.24
CA ALA A 44 -19.66 8.45 7.86
C ALA A 44 -18.72 8.41 9.06
N ALA A 45 -19.13 8.99 10.20
CA ALA A 45 -18.33 8.96 11.43
C ALA A 45 -18.21 7.55 12.03
N GLU A 46 -19.25 6.72 11.92
CA GLU A 46 -19.24 5.31 12.36
C GLU A 46 -18.41 4.41 11.45
N ALA A 47 -18.23 4.75 10.18
CA ALA A 47 -17.43 3.98 9.23
C ALA A 47 -15.91 4.18 9.39
N ILE A 48 -15.46 5.31 9.98
CA ILE A 48 -14.03 5.61 10.15
C ILE A 48 -13.31 4.60 11.06
N PRO A 49 -13.85 4.19 12.23
CA PRO A 49 -13.26 3.13 13.05
C PRO A 49 -13.08 1.80 12.31
N ASP A 50 -14.11 1.31 11.59
CA ASP A 50 -13.99 0.09 10.78
C ASP A 50 -12.90 0.24 9.71
N ALA A 51 -12.79 1.43 9.12
CA ALA A 51 -11.77 1.68 8.12
C ALA A 51 -10.35 1.64 8.67
N ARG A 52 -10.16 2.17 9.88
CA ARG A 52 -8.87 2.11 10.58
C ARG A 52 -8.49 0.67 10.90
N ASP A 53 -9.42 -0.11 11.46
CA ASP A 53 -9.15 -1.50 11.85
C ASP A 53 -8.79 -2.37 10.63
N ARG A 54 -9.39 -2.09 9.47
CA ARG A 54 -9.04 -2.71 8.18
C ARG A 54 -7.66 -2.32 7.68
N LEU A 55 -7.27 -1.05 7.79
CA LEU A 55 -5.92 -0.62 7.44
C LEU A 55 -4.87 -1.23 8.39
N ASP A 56 -5.18 -1.33 9.68
CA ASP A 56 -4.31 -2.02 10.65
C ASP A 56 -4.15 -3.50 10.29
N TYR A 57 -5.22 -4.17 9.86
CA TYR A 57 -5.12 -5.54 9.33
C TYR A 57 -4.19 -5.63 8.12
N VAL A 58 -4.25 -4.68 7.17
CA VAL A 58 -3.33 -4.63 6.02
C VAL A 58 -1.87 -4.49 6.46
N VAL A 59 -1.60 -3.61 7.43
CA VAL A 59 -0.26 -3.44 7.99
C VAL A 59 0.24 -4.73 8.62
N GLN A 60 -0.58 -5.40 9.43
CA GLN A 60 -0.21 -6.67 10.09
C GLN A 60 0.09 -7.78 9.08
N MET A 61 -0.77 -7.98 8.09
CA MET A 61 -0.58 -9.01 7.08
C MET A 61 0.66 -8.75 6.22
N THR A 62 0.93 -7.47 5.90
CA THR A 62 2.12 -7.09 5.14
C THR A 62 3.40 -7.34 5.95
N ALA A 63 3.40 -6.99 7.24
CA ALA A 63 4.54 -7.24 8.12
C ALA A 63 4.81 -8.74 8.27
N GLN A 64 3.76 -9.55 8.47
CA GLN A 64 3.88 -11.00 8.59
C GLN A 64 4.46 -11.65 7.32
N ALA A 65 3.98 -11.24 6.15
CA ALA A 65 4.49 -11.76 4.89
C ALA A 65 5.96 -11.39 4.65
N ALA A 66 6.32 -10.14 4.95
CA ALA A 66 7.71 -9.67 4.86
C ALA A 66 8.63 -10.45 5.81
N GLU A 67 8.21 -10.64 7.06
CA GLU A 67 8.96 -11.42 8.06
C GLU A 67 9.13 -12.88 7.63
N ARG A 68 8.06 -13.53 7.16
CA ARG A 68 8.12 -14.92 6.67
C ARG A 68 9.07 -15.05 5.49
N ALA A 69 9.01 -14.14 4.52
CA ALA A 69 9.90 -14.15 3.38
C ALA A 69 11.36 -13.93 3.78
N LEU A 70 11.63 -12.99 4.69
CA LEU A 70 12.97 -12.73 5.21
C LEU A 70 13.55 -13.95 5.92
N ASN A 71 12.78 -14.60 6.78
CA ASN A 71 13.20 -15.82 7.47
C ASN A 71 13.56 -16.95 6.50
N CYS A 72 12.81 -17.09 5.39
CA CYS A 72 13.12 -18.09 4.35
C CYS A 72 14.45 -17.78 3.65
N VAL A 73 14.70 -16.50 3.35
CA VAL A 73 15.97 -16.05 2.74
C VAL A 73 17.14 -16.31 3.70
N GLU A 74 16.99 -15.93 4.98
CA GLU A 74 18.01 -16.15 6.02
C GLU A 74 18.32 -17.64 6.21
N ALA A 75 17.32 -18.51 6.10
CA ALA A 75 17.50 -19.96 6.19
C ALA A 75 18.18 -20.56 4.94
N ALA A 76 17.85 -20.06 3.74
CA ALA A 76 18.39 -20.58 2.48
C ALA A 76 19.84 -20.12 2.23
N GLN A 77 20.19 -18.90 2.62
CA GLN A 77 21.47 -18.28 2.28
C GLN A 77 22.71 -19.06 2.74
N PRO A 78 22.77 -19.62 3.97
CA PRO A 78 23.91 -20.44 4.39
C PRO A 78 24.13 -21.67 3.51
N ARG A 79 23.05 -22.31 3.03
CA ARG A 79 23.15 -23.47 2.14
C ARG A 79 23.68 -23.11 0.76
N GLN A 80 23.25 -21.98 0.21
CA GLN A 80 23.78 -21.48 -1.06
C GLN A 80 25.26 -21.12 -0.95
N ASN A 81 25.65 -20.47 0.15
CA ASN A 81 27.05 -20.13 0.42
C ASN A 81 27.92 -21.39 0.56
N GLN A 82 27.43 -22.41 1.27
CA GLN A 82 28.15 -23.69 1.42
C GLN A 82 28.32 -24.39 0.07
N LEU A 83 27.24 -24.51 -0.71
CA LEU A 83 27.26 -25.14 -2.03
C LEU A 83 28.23 -24.44 -2.99
N GLU A 84 28.31 -23.11 -2.94
CA GLU A 84 29.26 -22.33 -3.74
C GLU A 84 30.70 -22.50 -3.25
N ALA A 85 30.93 -22.47 -1.93
CA ALA A 85 32.25 -22.59 -1.33
C ALA A 85 32.88 -23.96 -1.65
N ASP A 86 32.11 -25.04 -1.49
CA ASP A 86 32.58 -26.41 -1.77
C ASP A 86 32.86 -26.60 -3.25
N ALA A 87 31.99 -26.09 -4.13
CA ALA A 87 32.21 -26.13 -5.58
C ALA A 87 33.50 -25.41 -5.99
N LYS A 88 33.74 -24.21 -5.44
CA LYS A 88 34.97 -23.44 -5.71
C LYS A 88 36.21 -24.17 -5.19
N SER A 89 36.13 -24.72 -3.98
CA SER A 89 37.23 -25.48 -3.37
C SER A 89 37.60 -26.70 -4.22
N LEU A 90 36.62 -27.50 -4.61
CA LEU A 90 36.82 -28.66 -5.48
C LEU A 90 37.38 -28.26 -6.84
N LYS A 91 36.85 -27.19 -7.46
CA LYS A 91 37.37 -26.68 -8.73
C LYS A 91 38.86 -26.35 -8.65
N VAL A 92 39.28 -25.59 -7.63
CA VAL A 92 40.69 -25.21 -7.44
C VAL A 92 41.57 -26.46 -7.30
N ARG A 93 41.13 -27.45 -6.52
CA ARG A 93 41.89 -28.70 -6.32
C ARG A 93 41.99 -29.53 -7.60
N TRP A 94 40.90 -29.61 -8.39
CA TRP A 94 40.93 -30.27 -9.71
C TRP A 94 41.86 -29.55 -10.69
N ASP A 95 41.77 -28.22 -10.79
CA ASP A 95 42.61 -27.42 -11.67
C ASP A 95 44.10 -27.63 -11.31
N GLN A 96 44.46 -27.58 -10.02
CA GLN A 96 45.82 -27.84 -9.53
C GLN A 96 46.31 -29.26 -9.84
N TRP A 97 45.47 -30.27 -9.65
CA TRP A 97 45.82 -31.66 -9.92
C TRP A 97 46.06 -31.91 -11.42
N PHE A 98 45.30 -31.26 -12.31
CA PHE A 98 45.51 -31.35 -13.75
C PHE A 98 46.78 -30.61 -14.23
N GLU A 99 47.12 -29.49 -13.61
CA GLU A 99 48.36 -28.75 -13.93
C GLU A 99 49.62 -29.47 -13.45
N ASN A 100 49.56 -30.08 -12.26
CA ASN A 100 50.68 -30.78 -11.65
C ASN A 100 50.19 -32.11 -11.03
N PRO A 101 50.06 -33.19 -11.82
CA PRO A 101 49.57 -34.46 -11.31
C PRO A 101 50.46 -35.00 -10.19
N ILE A 102 49.91 -35.05 -8.97
CA ILE A 102 50.55 -35.61 -7.77
C ILE A 102 50.20 -37.11 -7.66
N GLU A 103 50.70 -37.78 -6.62
CA GLU A 103 50.52 -39.21 -6.33
C GLU A 103 49.05 -39.69 -6.39
N LEU A 104 48.87 -40.99 -6.68
CA LEU A 104 47.57 -41.68 -6.79
C LEU A 104 46.68 -41.61 -5.53
N ALA A 105 47.23 -41.26 -4.38
CA ALA A 105 46.47 -41.09 -3.14
C ALA A 105 45.64 -39.79 -3.17
N ASP A 106 46.22 -38.68 -3.60
CA ASP A 106 45.57 -37.36 -3.67
C ASP A 106 44.43 -37.36 -4.70
N ALA A 107 44.59 -38.11 -5.78
CA ALA A 107 43.53 -38.31 -6.78
C ALA A 107 42.30 -39.05 -6.19
N ARG A 108 42.52 -40.02 -5.29
CA ARG A 108 41.41 -40.76 -4.65
C ARG A 108 40.66 -39.92 -3.63
N GLU A 109 41.38 -39.10 -2.86
CA GLU A 109 40.77 -38.15 -1.93
C GLU A 109 39.90 -37.14 -2.69
N LEU A 110 40.44 -36.55 -3.77
CA LEU A 110 39.70 -35.58 -4.58
C LEU A 110 38.44 -36.16 -5.23
N VAL A 111 38.49 -37.40 -5.73
CA VAL A 111 37.31 -38.12 -6.23
C VAL A 111 36.29 -38.38 -5.11
N THR A 112 36.77 -38.75 -3.92
CA THR A 112 35.89 -39.01 -2.76
C THR A 112 35.17 -37.74 -2.33
N ASP A 113 35.88 -36.63 -2.19
CA ASP A 113 35.31 -35.34 -1.80
C ASP A 113 34.33 -34.81 -2.85
N THR A 114 34.66 -34.97 -4.14
CA THR A 114 33.74 -34.61 -5.22
C THR A 114 32.46 -35.43 -5.17
N ARG A 115 32.57 -36.74 -4.87
CA ARG A 115 31.40 -37.61 -4.73
C ARG A 115 30.54 -37.24 -3.53
N ASN A 116 31.15 -36.87 -2.41
CA ASN A 116 30.43 -36.40 -1.22
C ASN A 116 29.68 -35.10 -1.53
N TYR A 117 30.35 -34.11 -2.15
CA TYR A 117 29.69 -32.88 -2.60
C TYR A 117 28.49 -33.18 -3.52
N LEU A 118 28.64 -34.07 -4.50
CA LEU A 118 27.53 -34.46 -5.39
C LEU A 118 26.38 -35.18 -4.65
N GLN A 119 26.66 -35.84 -3.52
CA GLN A 119 25.64 -36.44 -2.66
C GLN A 119 24.89 -35.38 -1.83
N ASP A 120 25.56 -34.30 -1.45
CA ASP A 120 25.00 -33.24 -0.61
C ASP A 120 24.20 -32.19 -1.41
N VAL A 121 24.53 -31.99 -2.70
CA VAL A 121 23.86 -31.03 -3.60
C VAL A 121 22.32 -31.18 -3.61
N PRO A 122 21.73 -32.38 -3.75
CA PRO A 122 20.27 -32.54 -3.71
C PRO A 122 19.63 -32.04 -2.41
N GLU A 123 20.29 -32.20 -1.26
CA GLU A 123 19.76 -31.75 0.03
C GLU A 123 19.73 -30.22 0.09
N HIS A 124 20.83 -29.56 -0.28
CA HIS A 124 20.90 -28.10 -0.30
C HIS A 124 19.91 -27.49 -1.29
N THR A 125 19.86 -28.01 -2.51
CA THR A 125 18.97 -27.50 -3.56
C THR A 125 17.50 -27.76 -3.25
N SER A 126 17.15 -28.93 -2.71
CA SER A 126 15.78 -29.23 -2.28
C SER A 126 15.34 -28.34 -1.13
N PHE A 127 16.22 -28.07 -0.16
CA PHE A 127 15.90 -27.16 0.94
C PHE A 127 15.67 -25.74 0.42
N THR A 128 16.58 -25.21 -0.40
CA THR A 128 16.43 -23.87 -0.98
C THR A 128 15.15 -23.77 -1.80
N ASN A 129 14.81 -24.78 -2.59
CA ASN A 129 13.57 -24.81 -3.34
C ASN A 129 12.33 -24.80 -2.42
N ALA A 130 12.37 -25.51 -1.29
CA ALA A 130 11.31 -25.45 -0.29
C ALA A 130 11.15 -24.02 0.29
N GLN A 131 12.26 -23.34 0.59
CA GLN A 131 12.21 -21.93 1.06
C GLN A 131 11.63 -20.99 0.00
N LEU A 132 11.92 -21.20 -1.29
CA LEU A 132 11.32 -20.41 -2.38
C LEU A 132 9.80 -20.63 -2.49
N LEU A 133 9.33 -21.86 -2.27
CA LEU A 133 7.89 -22.15 -2.22
C LEU A 133 7.23 -21.51 -1.00
N GLU A 134 7.89 -21.51 0.16
CA GLU A 134 7.41 -20.81 1.35
C GLU A 134 7.31 -19.29 1.13
N ILE A 135 8.29 -18.68 0.45
CA ILE A 135 8.23 -17.26 0.05
C ILE A 135 7.04 -17.01 -0.88
N MET A 136 6.83 -17.87 -1.88
CA MET A 136 5.70 -17.76 -2.80
C MET A 136 4.35 -17.88 -2.07
N MET A 137 4.22 -18.84 -1.15
CA MET A 137 3.01 -18.98 -0.35
C MET A 137 2.79 -17.79 0.56
N ALA A 138 3.86 -17.22 1.14
CA ALA A 138 3.78 -16.03 1.98
C ALA A 138 3.26 -14.79 1.22
N GLN A 139 3.15 -14.82 -0.12
CA GLN A 139 2.59 -13.74 -0.93
C GLN A 139 1.05 -13.76 -1.01
N ASP A 140 0.39 -14.79 -0.50
CA ASP A 140 -1.08 -14.90 -0.42
C ASP A 140 -1.74 -13.70 0.30
N PHE A 141 -1.00 -13.01 1.18
CA PHE A 141 -1.42 -11.77 1.81
C PHE A 141 -1.82 -10.67 0.80
N GLN A 142 -1.23 -10.65 -0.41
CA GLN A 142 -1.49 -9.63 -1.41
C GLN A 142 -2.96 -9.64 -1.84
N ASP A 143 -3.56 -10.83 -2.04
CA ASP A 143 -4.97 -10.93 -2.42
C ASP A 143 -5.89 -10.44 -1.30
N LEU A 144 -5.62 -10.90 -0.06
CA LEU A 144 -6.38 -10.52 1.12
C LEU A 144 -6.30 -9.01 1.40
N THR A 145 -5.09 -8.45 1.37
CA THR A 145 -4.88 -7.01 1.59
C THR A 145 -5.44 -6.17 0.44
N GLY A 146 -5.34 -6.64 -0.81
CA GLY A 146 -5.95 -6.01 -1.98
C GLY A 146 -7.48 -5.91 -1.87
N GLN A 147 -8.13 -6.98 -1.42
CA GLN A 147 -9.58 -6.97 -1.16
C GLN A 147 -9.97 -5.98 -0.07
N VAL A 148 -9.18 -5.88 1.01
CA VAL A 148 -9.43 -4.94 2.10
C VAL A 148 -9.27 -3.50 1.63
N ILE A 149 -8.18 -3.18 0.90
CA ILE A 149 -7.97 -1.85 0.32
C ILE A 149 -9.11 -1.48 -0.63
N LYS A 150 -9.58 -2.42 -1.46
CA LYS A 150 -10.73 -2.18 -2.34
C LYS A 150 -11.98 -1.76 -1.56
N ARG A 151 -12.34 -2.52 -0.52
CA ARG A 151 -13.48 -2.16 0.34
C ARG A 151 -13.27 -0.82 1.04
N MET A 152 -12.02 -0.46 1.35
CA MET A 152 -11.69 0.84 1.94
C MET A 152 -11.88 1.99 0.96
N MET A 153 -11.50 1.81 -0.30
CA MET A 153 -11.80 2.79 -1.33
C MET A 153 -13.32 3.00 -1.47
N ASP A 154 -14.11 1.93 -1.44
CA ASP A 154 -15.58 2.03 -1.51
C ASP A 154 -16.16 2.82 -0.32
N VAL A 155 -15.68 2.57 0.90
CA VAL A 155 -16.09 3.34 2.11
C VAL A 155 -15.70 4.81 2.00
N VAL A 156 -14.48 5.11 1.56
CA VAL A 156 -14.01 6.49 1.40
C VAL A 156 -14.84 7.23 0.34
N GLN A 157 -15.15 6.58 -0.78
CA GLN A 157 -16.02 7.15 -1.82
C GLN A 157 -17.43 7.46 -1.31
N GLU A 158 -18.00 6.58 -0.49
CA GLU A 158 -19.32 6.84 0.09
C GLU A 158 -19.27 8.01 1.07
N ILE A 159 -18.25 8.08 1.95
CA ILE A 159 -18.05 9.23 2.84
C ILE A 159 -17.89 10.53 2.04
N GLU A 160 -17.10 10.52 0.98
CA GLU A 160 -16.91 11.68 0.10
C GLU A 160 -18.24 12.16 -0.50
N LYS A 161 -19.05 11.23 -1.02
CA LYS A 161 -20.36 11.53 -1.61
C LYS A 161 -21.33 12.11 -0.58
N GLN A 162 -21.39 11.53 0.62
CA GLN A 162 -22.25 12.03 1.71
C GLN A 162 -21.83 13.44 2.13
N LEU A 163 -20.54 13.70 2.28
CA LEU A 163 -20.03 15.04 2.60
C LEU A 163 -20.28 16.05 1.48
N LEU A 164 -20.19 15.65 0.21
CA LEU A 164 -20.55 16.51 -0.92
C LEU A 164 -22.03 16.86 -0.94
N MET A 165 -22.93 15.92 -0.63
CA MET A 165 -24.36 16.20 -0.48
C MET A 165 -24.61 17.25 0.61
N VAL A 166 -24.02 17.07 1.80
CA VAL A 166 -24.09 18.04 2.90
C VAL A 166 -23.64 19.42 2.43
N LEU A 167 -22.50 19.52 1.74
CA LEU A 167 -21.94 20.79 1.30
C LEU A 167 -22.80 21.46 0.21
N LEU A 168 -23.27 20.71 -0.78
CA LEU A 168 -24.08 21.25 -1.88
C LEU A 168 -25.44 21.76 -1.39
N GLU A 169 -26.08 21.06 -0.46
CA GLU A 169 -27.36 21.48 0.13
C GLU A 169 -27.21 22.67 1.10
N ASN A 170 -26.02 22.88 1.66
CA ASN A 170 -25.71 24.01 2.55
C ASN A 170 -25.10 25.23 1.84
N ILE A 171 -24.89 25.21 0.52
CA ILE A 171 -24.54 26.42 -0.23
C ILE A 171 -25.81 27.27 -0.34
N PRO A 172 -25.89 28.45 0.33
CA PRO A 172 -26.98 29.37 0.06
C PRO A 172 -26.95 29.70 -1.43
N GLU A 173 -28.11 29.68 -2.11
CA GLU A 173 -28.26 30.11 -3.51
C GLU A 173 -27.72 31.54 -3.68
N LYS A 174 -26.39 31.67 -3.83
CA LYS A 174 -25.79 32.85 -4.41
C LYS A 174 -26.14 32.76 -5.87
N GLN A 175 -27.10 33.60 -6.26
CA GLN A 175 -27.38 33.97 -7.65
C GLN A 175 -26.13 33.78 -8.49
N SER A 176 -26.16 32.79 -9.37
CA SER A 176 -25.02 32.38 -10.16
C SER A 176 -24.48 33.59 -10.93
N PRO A 177 -23.25 34.06 -10.69
CA PRO A 177 -22.60 34.88 -11.70
C PRO A 177 -22.32 33.95 -12.88
N ALA A 178 -22.74 34.38 -14.07
CA ALA A 178 -22.66 33.64 -15.32
C ALA A 178 -21.37 32.82 -15.46
N ARG A 179 -21.52 31.57 -15.93
CA ARG A 179 -20.44 30.70 -16.41
C ARG A 179 -19.40 31.53 -17.16
N ARG A 180 -18.19 31.64 -16.60
CA ARG A 180 -17.00 31.92 -17.41
C ARG A 180 -16.49 30.58 -17.89
N GLU A 181 -16.49 30.44 -19.21
CA GLU A 181 -15.89 29.33 -19.93
C GLU A 181 -14.42 29.16 -19.54
N SER A 182 -14.06 27.88 -19.43
CA SER A 182 -12.72 27.28 -19.54
C SER A 182 -11.53 28.22 -19.63
N ASP A 183 -10.64 28.12 -18.64
CA ASP A 183 -9.22 28.27 -18.92
C ASP A 183 -8.45 27.17 -18.18
N GLY A 184 -7.63 26.46 -18.96
CA GLY A 184 -7.08 25.17 -18.59
C GLY A 184 -6.02 25.24 -17.50
N LEU A 185 -6.08 24.26 -16.60
CA LEU A 185 -4.94 23.84 -15.80
C LEU A 185 -4.71 22.35 -16.03
N LEU A 186 -4.03 22.06 -17.14
CA LEU A 186 -3.20 20.88 -17.29
C LEU A 186 -2.07 20.97 -16.26
N ASN A 187 -2.18 20.29 -15.12
CA ASN A 187 -1.02 19.84 -14.32
C ASN A 187 -1.46 18.89 -13.20
N GLY A 188 -1.29 17.59 -13.43
CA GLY A 188 -1.50 16.50 -12.46
C GLY A 188 -1.60 15.16 -13.20
N PRO A 189 -1.17 14.03 -12.61
CA PRO A 189 -1.22 12.73 -13.30
C PRO A 189 -2.66 12.41 -13.69
N GLN A 190 -2.92 12.17 -14.97
CA GLN A 190 -4.26 11.89 -15.46
C GLN A 190 -4.72 10.53 -14.98
N VAL A 191 -5.65 10.52 -14.02
CA VAL A 191 -6.40 9.34 -13.59
C VAL A 191 -7.85 9.53 -14.01
N ASP A 192 -8.07 9.57 -15.33
CA ASP A 192 -9.41 9.40 -15.88
C ASP A 192 -9.35 8.31 -16.95
N LYS A 193 -9.84 7.12 -16.60
CA LYS A 193 -9.91 5.97 -17.51
C LYS A 193 -11.14 6.00 -18.42
N SER A 194 -11.90 7.10 -18.42
CA SER A 194 -13.08 7.26 -19.28
C SER A 194 -12.83 8.08 -20.55
N ALA A 195 -11.61 8.59 -20.76
CA ALA A 195 -11.23 9.19 -22.03
C ALA A 195 -11.04 8.11 -23.11
N ALA A 196 -11.76 8.26 -24.22
CA ALA A 196 -11.65 7.41 -25.41
C ALA A 196 -10.18 7.25 -25.83
N GLY A 197 -9.63 6.05 -25.67
CA GLY A 197 -8.25 5.75 -26.08
C GLY A 197 -7.49 4.70 -25.25
N ILE A 198 -8.08 4.10 -24.21
CA ILE A 198 -7.39 3.06 -23.43
C ILE A 198 -7.95 1.68 -23.75
N VAL A 199 -7.22 1.04 -24.65
CA VAL A 199 -7.32 -0.36 -25.07
C VAL A 199 -6.98 -1.27 -23.89
N SER A 200 -7.85 -2.25 -23.63
CA SER A 200 -7.71 -3.18 -22.50
C SER A 200 -7.76 -4.65 -22.93
N ASN A 201 -7.15 -5.00 -24.07
CA ASN A 201 -6.98 -6.40 -24.47
C ASN A 201 -5.55 -6.70 -24.93
N GLN A 202 -5.06 -7.86 -24.47
CA GLN A 202 -3.74 -8.43 -24.71
C GLN A 202 -3.40 -8.58 -26.21
N ASP A 203 -4.41 -8.69 -27.07
CA ASP A 203 -4.26 -8.90 -28.51
C ASP A 203 -3.62 -7.69 -29.24
N GLN A 204 -3.76 -6.47 -28.72
CA GLN A 204 -3.14 -5.27 -29.34
C GLN A 204 -1.70 -5.01 -28.87
N VAL A 205 -1.22 -5.74 -27.86
CA VAL A 205 0.19 -5.69 -27.46
C VAL A 205 1.04 -6.46 -28.49
N ASP A 206 0.52 -7.57 -29.01
CA ASP A 206 1.20 -8.37 -30.04
C ASP A 206 1.22 -7.63 -31.39
N ASP A 207 0.13 -6.97 -31.78
CA ASP A 207 0.09 -6.13 -33.00
C ASP A 207 1.10 -4.96 -32.94
N LEU A 208 1.37 -4.42 -31.75
CA LEU A 208 2.33 -3.32 -31.57
C LEU A 208 3.78 -3.82 -31.69
N LEU A 209 4.06 -5.06 -31.25
CA LEU A 209 5.37 -5.69 -31.38
C LEU A 209 5.69 -6.05 -32.84
N ASP A 210 4.71 -6.58 -33.57
CA ASP A 210 4.83 -6.86 -35.01
C ASP A 210 5.09 -5.58 -35.83
N SER A 211 4.52 -4.44 -35.42
CA SER A 211 4.73 -3.15 -36.11
C SER A 211 6.11 -2.52 -35.89
N LEU A 212 6.82 -2.94 -34.84
CA LEU A 212 8.15 -2.44 -34.46
C LEU A 212 9.30 -3.36 -34.93
N GLY A 213 8.99 -4.47 -35.58
CA GLY A 213 9.96 -5.30 -36.29
C GLY A 213 10.82 -6.21 -35.42
N PHE A 214 10.25 -6.77 -34.35
CA PHE A 214 10.78 -7.96 -33.67
C PHE A 214 9.92 -9.19 -33.99
#